data_AF-A0A0K8P342-F1
#
_entry.id   AF-A0A0K8P342-F1
#
_cell.length_a   1.000
_cell.length_b   1.000
_cell.length_c   1.000
_cell.angle_alpha   90.00
_cell.angle_beta   90.00
_cell.angle_gamma   90.00
#
_symmetry.space_group_name_H-M   'P 1'
#
loop_
_entity.id
_entity.type
_entity.pdbx_description
1 polymer ?
#
loop_
_entity_poly.entity_id
_entity_poly.type
_entity_poly.pdbx_seq_one_letter_code
_entity_poly.pdbx_strand_id
1 'polypeptide(L)'
;MHRHPAAPAHPPRDEDHGHGLADDLPRLLALAAPRRRVLSWLATVAGSAALGGCGGGGSSDTVDTSTSTTTTGTSGSSGSGSSSTGTTTTTSGSCIADPQETAGPYPADGTNTASGSTSDVLTAAGIVRSDIRSSFLGSTNIAQGVPVVLTLTLVDTNASCAPLAGYAIYLWHCDRAGNYSLYTAASESYLRGVQVSDSAGQVTFTTIFPGCYAGRWPHIHFEVFASQAAATTGRNAVLISQLALPSAVCSAVYPAATGYSASVGNFAGVSLSGDNVFGDNTAAQLAAMTPSFSGSVSDGYTASATIGIAR
;
A
#
# COMPACT_ATOMS: atom_id res chain seq x y z
N MET A 1 -27.09 -22.21 77.15
CA MET A 1 -26.01 -21.21 77.24
C MET A 1 -24.72 -21.84 76.70
N HIS A 2 -24.47 -21.72 75.39
CA HIS A 2 -23.29 -22.28 74.74
C HIS A 2 -22.24 -21.16 74.54
N ARG A 3 -21.03 -21.37 75.06
CA ARG A 3 -19.86 -20.52 74.81
C ARG A 3 -19.06 -21.09 73.64
N HIS A 4 -18.86 -20.28 72.60
CA HIS A 4 -17.87 -20.52 71.54
C HIS A 4 -16.50 -19.96 71.95
N PRO A 5 -15.37 -20.58 71.54
CA PRO A 5 -14.05 -19.98 71.67
C PRO A 5 -13.75 -19.05 70.48
N ALA A 6 -13.02 -17.98 70.74
CA ALA A 6 -12.59 -16.98 69.76
C ALA A 6 -11.37 -17.45 68.94
N ALA A 7 -11.35 -17.09 67.65
CA ALA A 7 -10.23 -17.29 66.72
C ALA A 7 -9.19 -16.15 66.81
N PRO A 8 -7.92 -16.38 66.42
CA PRO A 8 -6.87 -15.37 66.49
C PRO A 8 -6.92 -14.37 65.32
N ALA A 9 -6.50 -13.13 65.59
CA ALA A 9 -6.45 -12.03 64.63
C ALA A 9 -5.25 -12.15 63.67
N HIS A 10 -5.50 -11.97 62.37
CA HIS A 10 -4.48 -11.77 61.34
C HIS A 10 -3.96 -10.32 61.34
N PRO A 11 -2.65 -10.08 61.09
CA PRO A 11 -2.12 -8.74 60.88
C PRO A 11 -2.48 -8.20 59.48
N PRO A 12 -2.51 -6.86 59.29
CA PRO A 12 -2.85 -6.25 58.01
C PRO A 12 -1.74 -6.51 56.98
N ARG A 13 -2.14 -6.81 55.75
CA ARG A 13 -1.27 -6.75 54.57
C ARG A 13 -1.31 -5.31 54.04
N ASP A 14 -0.16 -4.67 53.99
CA ASP A 14 0.05 -3.45 53.23
C ASP A 14 0.00 -3.80 51.74
N GLU A 15 -1.07 -3.36 51.06
CA GLU A 15 -1.14 -3.31 49.60
C GLU A 15 -0.61 -1.93 49.17
N ASP A 16 0.65 -1.89 48.77
CA ASP A 16 1.28 -0.73 48.14
C ASP A 16 0.82 -0.64 46.68
N HIS A 17 -0.23 0.15 46.43
CA HIS A 17 -0.64 0.54 45.07
C HIS A 17 0.05 1.84 44.67
N GLY A 18 1.35 1.77 44.40
CA GLY A 18 2.13 2.88 43.88
C GLY A 18 2.25 2.85 42.35
N HIS A 19 1.20 3.30 41.63
CA HIS A 19 1.32 3.73 40.23
C HIS A 19 0.41 4.95 40.03
N GLY A 20 0.88 6.10 40.50
CA GLY A 20 0.18 7.37 40.33
C GLY A 20 0.60 8.05 39.02
N LEU A 21 -0.29 8.89 38.49
CA LEU A 21 -0.03 9.76 37.34
C LEU A 21 1.28 10.59 37.47
N ALA A 22 1.72 10.84 38.70
CA ALA A 22 2.97 11.53 39.01
C ALA A 22 4.23 10.71 38.63
N ASP A 23 4.16 9.38 38.65
CA ASP A 23 5.25 8.49 38.24
C ASP A 23 5.33 8.32 36.70
N ASP A 24 4.19 8.51 36.01
CA ASP A 24 4.09 8.35 34.55
C ASP A 24 4.39 9.64 33.77
N LEU A 25 4.17 10.81 34.39
CA LEU A 25 4.40 12.12 33.76
C LEU A 25 5.84 12.33 33.25
N PRO A 26 6.90 11.94 33.99
CA PRO A 26 8.28 12.07 33.51
C PRO A 26 8.56 11.20 32.27
N ARG A 27 7.89 10.06 32.12
CA ARG A 27 8.06 9.17 30.97
C ARG A 27 7.29 9.63 29.74
N LEU A 28 6.10 10.20 29.93
CA LEU A 28 5.34 10.82 28.84
C LEU A 28 6.02 12.09 28.32
N LEU A 29 6.63 12.89 29.20
CA LEU A 29 7.41 14.07 28.80
C LEU A 29 8.73 13.69 28.09
N ALA A 30 9.34 12.55 28.42
CA ALA A 30 10.51 12.03 27.71
C ALA A 30 10.19 11.54 26.28
N LEU A 31 8.94 11.14 26.01
CA LEU A 31 8.47 10.76 24.67
C LEU A 31 7.98 11.95 23.84
N ALA A 32 7.69 13.09 24.48
CA ALA A 32 7.14 14.29 23.84
C ALA A 32 8.18 15.35 23.44
N ALA A 33 9.48 14.99 23.35
CA ALA A 33 10.51 15.91 22.87
C ALA A 33 10.53 16.02 21.33
N PRO A 34 10.52 17.23 20.74
CA PRO A 34 10.48 17.41 19.29
C PRO A 34 11.77 16.90 18.62
N ARG A 35 11.64 15.96 17.67
CA ARG A 35 12.71 15.55 16.76
C ARG A 35 13.06 16.67 15.78
N ARG A 36 13.81 17.66 16.23
CA ARG A 36 14.59 18.53 15.34
C ARG A 36 15.95 18.82 15.95
N ARG A 37 16.98 18.58 15.12
CA ARG A 37 18.41 18.96 15.23
C ARG A 37 19.35 17.95 15.88
N VAL A 38 19.83 17.01 15.07
CA VAL A 38 21.25 16.62 15.07
C VAL A 38 21.68 16.33 13.63
N LEU A 39 22.18 17.35 12.93
CA LEU A 39 23.32 17.20 12.01
C LEU A 39 23.87 18.60 11.72
N SER A 40 24.74 19.06 12.60
CA SER A 40 25.60 20.20 12.36
C SER A 40 26.84 19.97 13.21
N TRP A 41 28.01 20.20 12.60
CA TRP A 41 29.37 20.03 13.15
C TRP A 41 30.02 18.66 12.91
N LEU A 42 30.69 18.52 11.77
CA LEU A 42 32.15 18.52 11.72
C LEU A 42 32.64 18.93 10.32
N ALA A 43 33.64 19.80 10.32
CA ALA A 43 34.09 20.63 9.23
C ALA A 43 35.28 20.00 8.47
N THR A 44 35.41 20.40 7.21
CA THR A 44 36.65 20.78 6.51
C THR A 44 37.92 19.94 6.73
N VAL A 45 38.34 19.21 5.69
CA VAL A 45 39.75 19.19 5.23
C VAL A 45 39.78 19.22 3.69
N ALA A 46 40.68 20.06 3.18
CA ALA A 46 40.93 20.41 1.79
C ALA A 46 41.47 19.27 0.90
N GLY A 47 41.39 19.46 -0.42
CA GLY A 47 42.08 18.60 -1.37
C GLY A 47 41.79 18.92 -2.84
N SER A 48 42.30 20.04 -3.34
CA SER A 48 42.38 20.37 -4.76
C SER A 48 43.39 19.48 -5.49
N ALA A 49 42.98 18.88 -6.61
CA ALA A 49 43.88 18.43 -7.67
C ALA A 49 43.17 18.54 -9.03
N ALA A 50 43.49 19.60 -9.77
CA ALA A 50 43.27 19.71 -11.20
C ALA A 50 44.49 19.15 -11.92
N LEU A 51 44.27 18.42 -13.02
CA LEU A 51 45.14 18.10 -14.17
C LEU A 51 44.25 17.15 -15.02
N GLY A 52 43.77 17.48 -16.21
CA GLY A 52 44.49 17.94 -17.38
C GLY A 52 44.39 16.82 -18.44
N GLY A 53 43.60 17.02 -19.50
CA GLY A 53 43.40 16.01 -20.54
C GLY A 53 42.63 16.55 -21.73
N CYS A 54 43.37 17.21 -22.63
CA CYS A 54 42.92 17.84 -23.86
C CYS A 54 43.00 16.85 -25.05
N GLY A 55 42.16 17.07 -26.06
CA GLY A 55 42.22 16.46 -27.40
C GLY A 55 40.82 16.45 -28.01
N GLY A 56 40.40 17.38 -28.88
CA GLY A 56 41.06 17.94 -30.07
C GLY A 56 40.72 17.04 -31.26
N GLY A 57 40.12 17.46 -32.38
CA GLY A 57 39.72 18.75 -32.93
C GLY A 57 39.54 18.60 -34.46
N GLY A 58 38.64 19.38 -35.08
CA GLY A 58 38.57 19.69 -36.54
C GLY A 58 38.20 18.53 -37.48
N SER A 59 37.57 18.69 -38.65
CA SER A 59 37.20 19.87 -39.44
C SER A 59 36.07 19.52 -40.41
N SER A 60 35.50 20.59 -40.94
CA SER A 60 34.42 20.79 -41.89
C SER A 60 34.61 20.27 -43.32
N ASP A 61 33.46 20.16 -43.98
CA ASP A 61 33.11 20.38 -45.40
C ASP A 61 33.81 19.58 -46.50
N THR A 62 32.99 18.92 -47.33
CA THR A 62 32.86 19.30 -48.74
C THR A 62 31.57 18.74 -49.35
N VAL A 63 30.86 19.65 -50.00
CA VAL A 63 29.76 19.41 -50.93
C VAL A 63 30.32 18.68 -52.14
N ASP A 64 29.66 17.61 -52.57
CA ASP A 64 29.74 17.22 -53.98
C ASP A 64 28.34 17.07 -54.57
N THR A 65 28.20 17.75 -55.70
CA THR A 65 27.02 17.87 -56.52
C THR A 65 27.14 16.84 -57.63
N SER A 66 26.12 16.03 -57.82
CA SER A 66 25.97 15.27 -59.07
C SER A 66 24.51 15.29 -59.50
N THR A 67 24.25 16.20 -60.42
CA THR A 67 23.07 16.27 -61.27
C THR A 67 23.24 15.28 -62.42
N SER A 68 22.22 14.44 -62.70
CA SER A 68 21.73 14.20 -64.07
C SER A 68 20.55 13.22 -64.14
N THR A 69 19.39 13.79 -64.50
CA THR A 69 18.39 13.36 -65.50
C THR A 69 17.69 11.99 -65.44
N THR A 70 16.40 12.10 -65.10
CA THR A 70 15.19 11.72 -65.90
C THR A 70 15.20 10.45 -66.75
N THR A 71 14.33 9.49 -66.38
CA THR A 71 13.54 8.71 -67.35
C THR A 71 12.10 8.55 -66.86
N THR A 72 11.18 8.68 -67.81
CA THR A 72 9.72 8.64 -67.72
C THR A 72 9.19 7.20 -67.72
N GLY A 73 8.12 6.95 -66.96
CA GLY A 73 7.31 5.73 -67.03
C GLY A 73 5.98 5.92 -66.30
N THR A 74 4.90 6.10 -67.08
CA THR A 74 3.52 6.35 -66.65
C THR A 74 2.71 5.04 -66.60
N SER A 75 1.85 4.89 -65.58
CA SER A 75 0.45 4.36 -65.58
C SER A 75 0.15 3.74 -64.20
N GLY A 76 -0.74 4.31 -63.37
CA GLY A 76 -2.19 4.01 -63.29
C GLY A 76 -2.42 2.80 -62.35
N SER A 77 -3.28 2.76 -61.33
CA SER A 77 -4.55 3.44 -61.07
C SER A 77 -4.95 3.29 -59.57
N SER A 78 -5.63 4.31 -59.06
CA SER A 78 -6.67 4.37 -58.03
C SER A 78 -6.86 3.26 -56.98
N GLY A 79 -6.84 3.69 -55.71
CA GLY A 79 -7.42 2.98 -54.57
C GLY A 79 -7.53 3.92 -53.36
N SER A 80 -8.62 4.70 -53.30
CA SER A 80 -8.95 5.55 -52.16
C SER A 80 -9.29 4.69 -50.94
N GLY A 81 -8.38 4.64 -49.96
CA GLY A 81 -8.65 4.20 -48.60
C GLY A 81 -8.34 5.35 -47.66
N SER A 82 -9.38 6.07 -47.22
CA SER A 82 -9.26 7.10 -46.19
C SER A 82 -8.90 6.42 -44.87
N SER A 83 -7.60 6.26 -44.61
CA SER A 83 -7.10 5.90 -43.29
C SER A 83 -7.19 7.14 -42.43
N SER A 84 -8.30 7.29 -41.71
CA SER A 84 -8.34 8.17 -40.55
C SER A 84 -7.36 7.60 -39.54
N THR A 85 -6.14 8.14 -39.51
CA THR A 85 -5.23 8.01 -38.38
C THR A 85 -5.93 8.66 -37.21
N GLY A 86 -6.72 7.88 -36.48
CA GLY A 86 -7.22 8.24 -35.17
C GLY A 86 -5.98 8.41 -34.31
N THR A 87 -5.52 9.65 -34.18
CA THR A 87 -4.65 10.03 -33.08
C THR A 87 -5.44 9.68 -31.83
N THR A 88 -5.15 8.53 -31.22
CA THR A 88 -5.43 8.30 -29.81
C THR A 88 -4.69 9.41 -29.09
N THR A 89 -5.42 10.48 -28.79
CA THR A 89 -5.03 11.44 -27.78
C THR A 89 -4.93 10.63 -26.50
N THR A 90 -3.74 10.13 -26.20
CA THR A 90 -3.39 9.73 -24.84
C THR A 90 -3.55 11.01 -24.04
N THR A 91 -4.70 11.18 -23.40
CA THR A 91 -4.78 12.08 -22.26
C THR A 91 -3.73 11.54 -21.31
N SER A 92 -2.55 12.15 -21.27
CA SER A 92 -1.59 11.91 -20.21
C SER A 92 -2.33 12.25 -18.93
N GLY A 93 -2.87 11.22 -18.27
CA GLY A 93 -3.51 11.38 -16.99
C GLY A 93 -2.49 12.00 -16.06
N SER A 94 -2.86 13.04 -15.33
CA SER A 94 -2.03 13.51 -14.24
C SER A 94 -2.08 12.45 -13.14
N CYS A 95 -0.97 11.77 -12.87
CA CYS A 95 -0.78 10.94 -11.69
C CYS A 95 0.18 11.65 -10.72
N ILE A 96 0.13 11.26 -9.45
CA ILE A 96 1.05 11.71 -8.42
C ILE A 96 1.72 10.51 -7.79
N ALA A 97 2.86 10.71 -7.12
CA ALA A 97 3.45 9.66 -6.32
C ALA A 97 2.61 9.43 -5.06
N ASP A 98 2.21 8.19 -4.83
CA ASP A 98 1.58 7.78 -3.59
C ASP A 98 2.55 8.00 -2.42
N PRO A 99 2.08 8.47 -1.26
CA PRO A 99 2.93 8.66 -0.10
C PRO A 99 3.39 7.30 0.45
N GLN A 100 4.62 7.30 0.94
CA GLN A 100 5.17 6.20 1.72
C GLN A 100 4.52 6.19 3.11
N GLU A 101 3.85 5.10 3.46
CA GLU A 101 3.24 4.91 4.77
C GLU A 101 3.88 3.76 5.54
N THR A 102 3.43 3.57 6.77
CA THR A 102 3.78 2.41 7.59
C THR A 102 3.15 1.13 7.03
N ALA A 103 3.90 0.03 7.07
CA ALA A 103 3.36 -1.34 6.91
C ALA A 103 2.37 -1.70 8.03
N GLY A 104 2.41 -0.96 9.15
CA GLY A 104 1.69 -1.34 10.35
C GLY A 104 2.23 -2.65 10.96
N PRO A 105 1.53 -3.18 11.96
CA PRO A 105 2.03 -4.31 12.74
C PRO A 105 1.74 -5.67 12.12
N TYR A 106 1.08 -5.77 10.95
CA TYR A 106 0.60 -7.04 10.40
C TYR A 106 0.96 -7.35 8.92
N PRO A 107 2.12 -6.95 8.36
CA PRO A 107 2.48 -7.25 6.97
C PRO A 107 2.71 -8.74 6.71
N ALA A 108 3.24 -9.51 7.66
CA ALA A 108 3.65 -10.91 7.45
C ALA A 108 4.66 -11.06 6.29
N ASP A 109 5.61 -10.13 6.22
CA ASP A 109 6.69 -10.05 5.22
C ASP A 109 8.06 -10.43 5.80
N GLY A 110 8.09 -10.94 7.04
CA GLY A 110 9.32 -11.26 7.76
C GLY A 110 10.07 -10.06 8.35
N THR A 111 9.53 -8.83 8.25
CA THR A 111 10.18 -7.63 8.79
C THR A 111 9.67 -7.24 10.17
N ASN A 112 8.46 -7.68 10.54
CA ASN A 112 7.81 -7.33 11.79
C ASN A 112 7.69 -8.51 12.76
N THR A 113 7.60 -8.19 14.05
CA THR A 113 7.16 -9.14 15.09
C THR A 113 5.88 -8.60 15.70
N ALA A 114 4.82 -9.40 15.69
CA ALA A 114 3.55 -9.06 16.33
C ALA A 114 2.93 -10.31 16.95
N SER A 115 2.21 -10.13 18.07
CA SER A 115 1.70 -11.25 18.87
C SER A 115 2.79 -12.27 19.27
N GLY A 116 4.02 -11.81 19.46
CA GLY A 116 5.17 -12.63 19.87
C GLY A 116 5.78 -13.51 18.79
N SER A 117 5.36 -13.40 17.52
CA SER A 117 5.89 -14.19 16.40
C SER A 117 6.24 -13.30 15.21
N THR A 118 7.26 -13.69 14.45
CA THR A 118 7.54 -13.17 13.11
C THR A 118 6.83 -14.07 12.11
N SER A 119 5.97 -13.48 11.29
CA SER A 119 5.29 -14.16 10.20
C SER A 119 5.90 -13.72 8.88
N ASP A 120 6.16 -14.67 7.98
CA ASP A 120 6.59 -14.40 6.60
C ASP A 120 5.79 -15.30 5.66
N VAL A 121 4.78 -14.70 5.03
CA VAL A 121 3.91 -15.36 4.06
C VAL A 121 4.42 -15.21 2.63
N LEU A 122 5.38 -14.30 2.38
CA LEU A 122 5.87 -13.98 1.03
C LEU A 122 6.74 -15.11 0.45
N THR A 123 7.26 -15.97 1.31
CA THR A 123 8.00 -17.19 0.93
C THR A 123 7.08 -18.41 0.77
N ALA A 124 5.80 -18.32 1.15
CA ALA A 124 4.92 -19.46 1.16
C ALA A 124 4.41 -19.84 -0.25
N ALA A 125 4.33 -21.14 -0.52
CA ALA A 125 3.69 -21.65 -1.72
C ALA A 125 2.22 -21.20 -1.73
N GLY A 126 1.77 -20.64 -2.85
CA GLY A 126 0.40 -20.15 -3.03
C GLY A 126 0.19 -18.68 -2.71
N ILE A 127 1.18 -17.92 -2.24
CA ILE A 127 1.02 -16.47 -1.99
C ILE A 127 0.79 -15.67 -3.28
N VAL A 128 1.29 -16.13 -4.42
CA VAL A 128 1.04 -15.50 -5.73
C VAL A 128 -0.31 -15.95 -6.26
N ARG A 129 -1.33 -15.08 -6.17
CA ARG A 129 -2.73 -15.40 -6.39
C ARG A 129 -3.60 -14.15 -6.59
N SER A 130 -4.66 -14.25 -7.40
CA SER A 130 -5.67 -13.19 -7.58
C SER A 130 -6.78 -13.26 -6.54
N ASP A 131 -7.40 -14.42 -6.34
CA ASP A 131 -8.43 -14.59 -5.32
C ASP A 131 -7.78 -14.86 -3.97
N ILE A 132 -7.81 -13.86 -3.09
CA ILE A 132 -7.19 -13.91 -1.76
C ILE A 132 -8.17 -14.35 -0.67
N ARG A 133 -9.43 -14.69 -0.98
CA ARG A 133 -10.45 -14.93 0.06
C ARG A 133 -10.24 -16.22 0.85
N SER A 134 -9.62 -17.23 0.24
CA SER A 134 -9.41 -18.54 0.89
C SER A 134 -8.05 -18.61 1.58
N SER A 135 -8.01 -19.14 2.80
CA SER A 135 -6.77 -19.57 3.44
C SER A 135 -6.07 -20.65 2.58
N PHE A 136 -4.74 -20.69 2.63
CA PHE A 136 -3.91 -21.53 1.75
C PHE A 136 -2.71 -22.18 2.44
N LEU A 137 -2.51 -21.90 3.72
CA LEU A 137 -1.56 -22.62 4.56
C LEU A 137 -2.25 -23.80 5.25
N GLY A 138 -2.44 -23.75 6.57
CA GLY A 138 -3.02 -24.85 7.36
C GLY A 138 -4.55 -24.91 7.43
N SER A 139 -5.26 -23.96 6.82
CA SER A 139 -6.73 -23.85 6.82
C SER A 139 -7.24 -23.68 5.40
N THR A 140 -8.44 -24.17 5.12
CA THR A 140 -9.17 -23.96 3.86
C THR A 140 -10.37 -23.02 4.01
N ASN A 141 -10.49 -22.34 5.16
CA ASN A 141 -11.59 -21.42 5.41
C ASN A 141 -11.55 -20.25 4.42
N ILE A 142 -12.74 -19.75 4.10
CA ILE A 142 -12.92 -18.60 3.21
C ILE A 142 -13.37 -17.41 4.05
N ALA A 143 -12.62 -16.31 3.98
CA ALA A 143 -13.00 -15.04 4.57
C ALA A 143 -14.38 -14.62 4.06
N GLN A 144 -15.30 -14.43 5.00
CA GLN A 144 -16.66 -14.00 4.71
C GLN A 144 -16.72 -12.47 4.67
N GLY A 145 -17.50 -11.90 3.77
CA GLY A 145 -17.70 -10.44 3.64
C GLY A 145 -18.35 -10.07 2.31
N VAL A 146 -18.55 -8.77 2.10
CA VAL A 146 -19.06 -8.25 0.81
C VAL A 146 -17.98 -8.44 -0.25
N PRO A 147 -18.22 -9.15 -1.37
CA PRO A 147 -17.20 -9.38 -2.39
C PRO A 147 -16.68 -8.09 -3.02
N VAL A 148 -15.37 -8.01 -3.26
CA VAL A 148 -14.72 -6.91 -3.97
C VAL A 148 -13.76 -7.45 -5.03
N VAL A 149 -13.87 -6.96 -6.26
CA VAL A 149 -12.85 -7.14 -7.30
C VAL A 149 -12.07 -5.83 -7.41
N LEU A 150 -10.84 -5.80 -6.90
CA LEU A 150 -9.98 -4.62 -6.86
C LEU A 150 -8.92 -4.70 -7.96
N THR A 151 -8.90 -3.71 -8.85
CA THR A 151 -7.85 -3.55 -9.86
C THR A 151 -6.95 -2.36 -9.50
N LEU A 152 -5.64 -2.58 -9.48
CA LEU A 152 -4.65 -1.55 -9.20
C LEU A 152 -3.78 -1.36 -10.43
N THR A 153 -3.64 -0.11 -10.88
CA THR A 153 -2.79 0.26 -12.02
C THR A 153 -1.55 0.95 -11.50
N LEU A 154 -0.39 0.33 -11.68
CA LEU A 154 0.90 0.88 -11.29
C LEU A 154 1.49 1.73 -12.42
N VAL A 155 1.89 2.96 -12.09
CA VAL A 155 2.44 3.93 -13.06
C VAL A 155 3.69 4.62 -12.54
N ASP A 156 4.54 5.08 -13.47
CA ASP A 156 5.71 5.91 -13.16
C ASP A 156 5.41 7.40 -13.34
N THR A 157 5.49 8.14 -12.24
CA THR A 157 5.20 9.58 -12.21
C THR A 157 6.27 10.41 -12.91
N ASN A 158 7.49 9.89 -13.07
CA ASN A 158 8.58 10.55 -13.79
C ASN A 158 8.51 10.31 -15.31
N ALA A 159 7.70 9.35 -15.75
CA ALA A 159 7.58 8.95 -17.15
C ALA A 159 6.17 9.22 -17.72
N SER A 160 5.58 10.39 -17.39
CA SER A 160 4.23 10.77 -17.84
C SER A 160 3.15 9.73 -17.51
N CYS A 161 3.27 9.10 -16.34
CA CYS A 161 2.34 8.06 -15.87
C CYS A 161 2.35 6.81 -16.75
N ALA A 162 3.49 6.49 -17.35
CA ALA A 162 3.67 5.25 -18.09
C ALA A 162 3.39 4.03 -17.18
N PRO A 163 2.63 3.02 -17.66
CA PRO A 163 2.39 1.82 -16.88
C PRO A 163 3.66 1.04 -16.57
N LEU A 164 3.74 0.47 -15.36
CA LEU A 164 4.87 -0.31 -14.90
C LEU A 164 4.55 -1.82 -14.89
N ALA A 165 5.02 -2.53 -15.90
CA ALA A 165 4.86 -3.98 -16.06
C ALA A 165 5.93 -4.78 -15.31
N GLY A 166 5.58 -5.97 -14.83
CA GLY A 166 6.50 -6.92 -14.18
C GLY A 166 6.83 -6.63 -12.71
N TYR A 167 6.25 -5.57 -12.14
CA TYR A 167 6.35 -5.26 -10.72
C TYR A 167 5.42 -6.17 -9.92
N ALA A 168 5.78 -6.48 -8.68
CA ALA A 168 4.90 -7.24 -7.81
C ALA A 168 4.19 -6.33 -6.81
N ILE A 169 2.90 -6.54 -6.59
CA ILE A 169 2.13 -5.89 -5.54
C ILE A 169 1.71 -6.97 -4.54
N TYR A 170 2.19 -6.84 -3.31
CA TYR A 170 1.66 -7.59 -2.16
C TYR A 170 0.54 -6.78 -1.53
N LEU A 171 -0.61 -7.41 -1.28
CA LEU A 171 -1.78 -6.79 -0.71
C LEU A 171 -2.25 -7.56 0.51
N TRP A 172 -2.60 -6.85 1.59
CA TRP A 172 -3.24 -7.46 2.77
C TRP A 172 -4.23 -6.52 3.44
N HIS A 173 -5.21 -7.10 4.13
CA HIS A 173 -6.13 -6.35 4.99
C HIS A 173 -6.81 -7.24 6.03
N CYS A 174 -7.55 -6.63 6.95
CA CYS A 174 -8.34 -7.34 7.94
C CYS A 174 -9.62 -7.96 7.35
N ASP A 175 -10.16 -8.98 8.01
CA ASP A 175 -11.48 -9.53 7.68
C ASP A 175 -12.64 -8.59 8.10
N ARG A 176 -13.88 -9.01 7.83
CA ARG A 176 -15.09 -8.24 8.16
C ARG A 176 -15.24 -7.90 9.65
N ALA A 177 -14.58 -8.65 10.54
CA ALA A 177 -14.59 -8.45 11.98
C ALA A 177 -13.38 -7.61 12.47
N GLY A 178 -12.49 -7.20 11.57
CA GLY A 178 -11.30 -6.42 11.89
C GLY A 178 -10.09 -7.25 12.29
N ASN A 179 -10.10 -8.58 12.08
CA ASN A 179 -8.97 -9.44 12.42
C ASN A 179 -8.00 -9.60 11.25
N TYR A 180 -6.70 -9.69 11.55
CA TYR A 180 -5.67 -9.97 10.56
C TYR A 180 -5.25 -11.44 10.63
N SER A 181 -5.30 -12.12 9.48
CA SER A 181 -4.78 -13.48 9.31
C SER A 181 -3.30 -13.55 9.71
N LEU A 182 -2.85 -14.71 10.23
CA LEU A 182 -1.52 -14.94 10.80
C LEU A 182 -1.19 -14.16 12.08
N TYR A 183 -2.13 -13.37 12.60
CA TYR A 183 -1.97 -12.58 13.82
C TYR A 183 -3.17 -12.76 14.75
N THR A 184 -4.17 -11.89 14.67
CA THR A 184 -5.36 -11.98 15.53
C THR A 184 -6.33 -13.08 15.07
N ALA A 185 -6.26 -13.48 13.79
CA ALA A 185 -6.80 -14.74 13.27
C ALA A 185 -5.64 -15.68 12.94
N ALA A 186 -4.92 -16.16 13.97
CA ALA A 186 -3.65 -16.86 13.83
C ALA A 186 -3.70 -18.16 13.00
N SER A 187 -4.86 -18.84 12.95
CA SER A 187 -5.04 -20.07 12.17
C SER A 187 -5.28 -19.82 10.67
N GLU A 188 -5.49 -18.57 10.27
CA GLU A 188 -5.91 -18.20 8.93
C GLU A 188 -4.79 -17.54 8.12
N SER A 189 -4.89 -17.64 6.80
CA SER A 189 -3.93 -17.05 5.83
C SER A 189 -4.61 -16.32 4.68
N TYR A 190 -5.95 -16.20 4.69
CA TYR A 190 -6.70 -15.42 3.72
C TYR A 190 -6.34 -13.93 3.73
N LEU A 191 -6.88 -13.21 2.74
CA LEU A 191 -6.80 -11.75 2.56
C LEU A 191 -5.37 -11.23 2.49
N ARG A 192 -4.48 -12.07 1.95
CA ARG A 192 -3.08 -11.82 1.65
C ARG A 192 -2.78 -12.39 0.27
N GLY A 193 -2.15 -11.62 -0.60
CA GLY A 193 -1.78 -12.12 -1.92
C GLY A 193 -0.82 -11.22 -2.66
N VAL A 194 -0.02 -11.83 -3.52
CA VAL A 194 0.89 -11.15 -4.44
C VAL A 194 0.39 -11.32 -5.86
N GLN A 195 0.42 -10.24 -6.63
CA GLN A 195 0.21 -10.26 -8.07
C GLN A 195 1.35 -9.55 -8.78
N VAL A 196 1.57 -9.91 -10.05
CA VAL A 196 2.56 -9.27 -10.92
C VAL A 196 1.83 -8.42 -11.96
N SER A 197 2.21 -7.17 -12.09
CA SER A 197 1.58 -6.23 -13.01
C SER A 197 1.78 -6.65 -14.46
N ASP A 198 0.69 -6.62 -15.23
CA ASP A 198 0.70 -6.93 -16.66
C ASP A 198 1.31 -5.78 -17.51
N SER A 199 1.24 -5.90 -18.84
CA SER A 199 1.74 -4.88 -19.77
C SER A 199 1.03 -3.52 -19.65
N ALA A 200 -0.17 -3.48 -19.07
CA ALA A 200 -0.90 -2.26 -18.76
C ALA A 200 -0.64 -1.77 -17.33
N GLY A 201 0.33 -2.36 -16.62
CA GLY A 201 0.66 -2.04 -15.24
C GLY A 201 -0.39 -2.53 -14.23
N GLN A 202 -1.31 -3.40 -14.64
CA GLN A 202 -2.46 -3.77 -13.82
C GLN A 202 -2.27 -5.07 -13.05
N VAL A 203 -2.80 -5.10 -11.83
CA VAL A 203 -3.08 -6.32 -11.07
C VAL A 203 -4.54 -6.33 -10.64
N THR A 204 -5.15 -7.51 -10.56
CA THR A 204 -6.53 -7.65 -10.07
C THR A 204 -6.60 -8.69 -8.96
N PHE A 205 -7.19 -8.27 -7.83
CA PHE A 205 -7.46 -9.12 -6.67
C PHE A 205 -8.96 -9.35 -6.51
N THR A 206 -9.36 -10.58 -6.25
CA THR A 206 -10.69 -10.91 -5.73
C THR A 206 -10.61 -11.06 -4.23
N THR A 207 -11.31 -10.21 -3.50
CA THR A 207 -11.26 -10.09 -2.04
C THR A 207 -12.65 -9.80 -1.45
N ILE A 208 -12.71 -9.35 -0.19
CA ILE A 208 -13.89 -8.80 0.47
C ILE A 208 -13.64 -7.35 0.89
N PHE A 209 -14.72 -6.61 1.15
CA PHE A 209 -14.64 -5.29 1.78
C PHE A 209 -14.07 -5.43 3.21
N PRO A 210 -12.97 -4.76 3.58
CA PRO A 210 -12.40 -4.86 4.93
C PRO A 210 -13.36 -4.36 6.02
N GLY A 211 -13.23 -4.88 7.24
CA GLY A 211 -13.91 -4.32 8.40
C GLY A 211 -13.26 -3.03 8.92
N CYS A 212 -13.94 -2.35 9.85
CA CYS A 212 -13.37 -1.26 10.64
C CYS A 212 -13.01 -1.77 12.03
N TYR A 213 -11.74 -1.74 12.40
CA TYR A 213 -11.29 -1.95 13.78
C TYR A 213 -11.08 -0.60 14.48
N ALA A 214 -11.00 -0.61 15.81
CA ALA A 214 -10.93 0.61 16.61
C ALA A 214 -9.64 1.41 16.35
N GLY A 215 -9.79 2.74 16.26
CA GLY A 215 -8.66 3.68 16.23
C GLY A 215 -7.99 3.91 14.87
N ARG A 216 -8.48 3.29 13.78
CA ARG A 216 -7.97 3.50 12.42
C ARG A 216 -9.11 3.64 11.42
N TRP A 217 -8.93 4.52 10.44
CA TRP A 217 -9.79 4.58 9.25
C TRP A 217 -9.70 3.24 8.50
N PRO A 218 -10.80 2.67 7.96
CA PRO A 218 -10.75 1.41 7.23
C PRO A 218 -9.84 1.47 6.00
N HIS A 219 -8.99 0.45 5.81
CA HIS A 219 -7.95 0.47 4.78
C HIS A 219 -7.58 -0.90 4.24
N ILE A 220 -6.85 -0.88 3.13
CA ILE A 220 -6.15 -2.02 2.54
C ILE A 220 -4.66 -1.65 2.47
N HIS A 221 -3.78 -2.49 2.96
CA HIS A 221 -2.34 -2.27 2.84
C HIS A 221 -1.80 -2.82 1.54
N PHE A 222 -0.70 -2.24 1.07
CA PHE A 222 0.08 -2.84 0.00
C PHE A 222 1.57 -2.50 0.08
N GLU A 223 2.36 -3.36 -0.55
CA GLU A 223 3.77 -3.17 -0.85
C GLU A 223 4.00 -3.38 -2.33
N VAL A 224 4.80 -2.51 -2.95
CA VAL A 224 5.24 -2.64 -4.33
C VAL A 224 6.69 -3.09 -4.35
N PHE A 225 7.01 -4.06 -5.20
CA PHE A 225 8.36 -4.57 -5.41
C PHE A 225 8.72 -4.47 -6.90
N ALA A 226 10.00 -4.29 -7.19
CA ALA A 226 10.49 -4.22 -8.58
C ALA A 226 10.28 -5.52 -9.39
N SER A 227 10.03 -6.65 -8.71
CA SER A 227 9.68 -7.94 -9.32
C SER A 227 9.11 -8.89 -8.27
N GLN A 228 8.49 -9.99 -8.72
CA GLN A 228 8.07 -11.08 -7.83
C GLN A 228 9.22 -11.67 -7.01
N ALA A 229 10.41 -11.83 -7.63
CA ALA A 229 11.58 -12.36 -6.93
C ALA A 229 12.07 -11.42 -5.82
N ALA A 230 11.89 -10.11 -5.97
CA ALA A 230 12.22 -9.15 -4.92
C ALA A 230 11.23 -9.22 -3.74
N ALA A 231 9.97 -9.59 -4.00
CA ALA A 231 8.94 -9.71 -2.97
C ALA A 231 9.21 -10.82 -1.96
N THR A 232 9.86 -11.93 -2.35
CA THR A 232 10.07 -13.11 -1.48
C THR A 232 11.02 -12.88 -0.30
N THR A 233 11.52 -11.66 -0.10
CA THR A 233 12.42 -11.32 1.02
C THR A 233 11.86 -10.23 1.93
N GLY A 234 10.72 -9.60 1.58
CA GLY A 234 10.06 -8.49 2.30
C GLY A 234 10.86 -7.19 2.42
N ARG A 235 12.19 -7.22 2.23
CA ARG A 235 13.11 -6.13 2.60
C ARG A 235 13.40 -5.11 1.49
N ASN A 236 12.75 -5.23 0.35
CA ASN A 236 13.03 -4.41 -0.85
C ASN A 236 11.76 -3.80 -1.46
N ALA A 237 10.73 -3.57 -0.64
CA ALA A 237 9.58 -2.82 -1.06
C ALA A 237 10.04 -1.42 -1.50
N VAL A 238 9.59 -1.01 -2.67
CA VAL A 238 9.92 0.29 -3.30
C VAL A 238 8.84 1.33 -3.04
N LEU A 239 7.70 0.87 -2.52
CA LEU A 239 6.66 1.65 -1.88
C LEU A 239 5.97 0.73 -0.87
N ILE A 240 5.78 1.20 0.36
CA ILE A 240 4.79 0.63 1.29
C ILE A 240 3.75 1.70 1.51
N SER A 241 2.47 1.37 1.34
CA SER A 241 1.41 2.35 1.51
C SER A 241 0.07 1.69 1.86
N GLN A 242 -0.98 2.50 1.93
CA GLN A 242 -2.33 2.08 2.30
C GLN A 242 -3.37 2.74 1.41
N LEU A 243 -4.43 2.02 1.08
CA LEU A 243 -5.61 2.55 0.41
C LEU A 243 -6.68 2.83 1.46
N ALA A 244 -7.19 4.06 1.53
CA ALA A 244 -8.32 4.42 2.38
C ALA A 244 -9.63 3.94 1.74
N LEU A 245 -10.50 3.27 2.50
CA LEU A 245 -11.82 2.91 1.98
C LEU A 245 -12.72 4.16 1.88
N PRO A 246 -13.52 4.33 0.81
CA PRO A 246 -14.39 5.48 0.68
C PRO A 246 -15.48 5.50 1.77
N SER A 247 -15.67 6.66 2.41
CA SER A 247 -16.63 6.82 3.52
C SER A 247 -18.07 6.45 3.13
N ALA A 248 -18.47 6.72 1.89
CA ALA A 248 -19.78 6.38 1.36
C ALA A 248 -19.99 4.86 1.28
N VAL A 249 -18.95 4.10 0.89
CA VAL A 249 -19.03 2.64 0.78
C VAL A 249 -18.99 2.01 2.18
N CYS A 250 -18.16 2.53 3.09
CA CYS A 250 -18.18 2.14 4.51
C CYS A 250 -19.58 2.30 5.11
N SER A 251 -20.21 3.46 4.89
CA SER A 251 -21.56 3.77 5.37
C SER A 251 -22.65 2.88 4.77
N ALA A 252 -22.44 2.37 3.54
CA ALA A 252 -23.36 1.42 2.91
C ALA A 252 -23.15 -0.01 3.45
N VAL A 253 -21.90 -0.46 3.56
CA VAL A 253 -21.56 -1.85 3.91
C VAL A 253 -21.80 -2.15 5.38
N TYR A 254 -21.27 -1.35 6.30
CA TYR A 254 -21.22 -1.70 7.72
C TYR A 254 -22.59 -1.92 8.38
N PRO A 255 -23.62 -1.08 8.15
CA PRO A 255 -24.94 -1.31 8.76
C PRO A 255 -25.76 -2.39 8.03
N ALA A 256 -25.46 -2.70 6.77
CA ALA A 256 -26.31 -3.57 5.93
C ALA A 256 -25.79 -5.00 5.77
N ALA A 257 -24.46 -5.20 5.80
CA ALA A 257 -23.85 -6.50 5.53
C ALA A 257 -23.69 -7.36 6.80
N THR A 258 -23.94 -8.66 6.67
CA THR A 258 -23.80 -9.60 7.78
C THR A 258 -22.33 -9.74 8.22
N GLY A 259 -22.11 -9.63 9.53
CA GLY A 259 -20.79 -9.83 10.16
C GLY A 259 -19.91 -8.59 10.24
N TYR A 260 -20.43 -7.40 9.88
CA TYR A 260 -19.74 -6.11 10.05
C TYR A 260 -20.22 -5.30 11.26
N SER A 261 -20.99 -5.89 12.18
CA SER A 261 -21.62 -5.14 13.28
C SER A 261 -20.64 -4.35 14.16
N ALA A 262 -19.45 -4.91 14.43
CA ALA A 262 -18.38 -4.20 15.16
C ALA A 262 -17.89 -2.95 14.39
N SER A 263 -17.92 -2.99 13.05
CA SER A 263 -17.47 -1.90 12.20
C SER A 263 -18.36 -0.66 12.32
N VAL A 264 -19.65 -0.81 12.66
CA VAL A 264 -20.59 0.32 12.81
C VAL A 264 -20.11 1.27 13.90
N GLY A 265 -19.81 0.74 15.10
CA GLY A 265 -19.34 1.54 16.23
C GLY A 265 -17.93 2.08 16.00
N ASN A 266 -17.03 1.24 15.49
CA ASN A 266 -15.64 1.65 15.23
C ASN A 266 -15.57 2.77 14.19
N PHE A 267 -16.33 2.66 13.10
CA PHE A 267 -16.34 3.66 12.04
C PHE A 267 -16.93 5.00 12.52
N ALA A 268 -17.97 4.97 13.35
CA ALA A 268 -18.52 6.18 13.96
C ALA A 268 -17.52 6.89 14.91
N GLY A 269 -16.52 6.17 15.42
CA GLY A 269 -15.49 6.68 16.33
C GLY A 269 -14.22 7.21 15.67
N VAL A 270 -14.12 7.18 14.33
CA VAL A 270 -12.92 7.61 13.60
C VAL A 270 -13.27 8.62 12.50
N SER A 271 -12.28 9.40 12.07
CA SER A 271 -12.38 10.26 10.89
C SER A 271 -11.12 10.12 10.04
N LEU A 272 -11.24 10.33 8.72
CA LEU A 272 -10.10 10.25 7.82
C LEU A 272 -9.03 11.29 8.18
N SER A 273 -9.44 12.51 8.56
CA SER A 273 -8.54 13.59 8.98
C SER A 273 -7.91 13.37 10.36
N GLY A 274 -8.49 12.50 11.19
CA GLY A 274 -7.96 12.13 12.51
C GLY A 274 -7.14 10.85 12.51
N ASP A 275 -7.09 10.12 11.39
CA ASP A 275 -6.29 8.90 11.26
C ASP A 275 -4.79 9.24 11.19
N ASN A 276 -3.96 8.44 11.85
CA ASN A 276 -2.53 8.70 11.95
C ASN A 276 -1.72 8.32 10.69
N VAL A 277 -2.37 7.79 9.64
CA VAL A 277 -1.78 7.49 8.32
C VAL A 277 -2.35 8.41 7.25
N PHE A 278 -3.64 8.76 7.33
CA PHE A 278 -4.26 9.58 6.29
C PHE A 278 -4.42 11.06 6.68
N GLY A 279 -4.34 11.41 7.96
CA GLY A 279 -4.71 12.73 8.48
C GLY A 279 -3.80 13.87 8.05
N ASP A 280 -2.54 13.58 7.70
CA ASP A 280 -1.55 14.56 7.23
C ASP A 280 -1.37 14.56 5.70
N ASN A 281 -2.13 13.73 4.97
CA ASN A 281 -2.08 13.68 3.52
C ASN A 281 -2.79 14.88 2.88
N THR A 282 -2.21 15.39 1.80
CA THR A 282 -2.85 16.41 0.96
C THR A 282 -4.11 15.87 0.28
N ALA A 283 -5.00 16.75 -0.18
CA ALA A 283 -6.20 16.33 -0.89
C ALA A 283 -5.89 15.48 -2.14
N ALA A 284 -4.79 15.77 -2.84
CA ALA A 284 -4.36 14.98 -4.00
C ALA A 284 -3.89 13.58 -3.60
N GLN A 285 -3.11 13.46 -2.51
CA GLN A 285 -2.69 12.16 -1.97
C GLN A 285 -3.88 11.33 -1.48
N LEU A 286 -4.82 11.94 -0.76
CA LEU A 286 -6.05 11.27 -0.34
C LEU A 286 -6.87 10.79 -1.54
N ALA A 287 -6.94 11.57 -2.62
CA ALA A 287 -7.62 11.16 -3.84
C ALA A 287 -6.92 9.97 -4.53
N ALA A 288 -5.58 9.94 -4.58
CA ALA A 288 -4.82 8.81 -5.12
C ALA A 288 -4.98 7.54 -4.28
N MET A 289 -4.94 7.68 -2.95
CA MET A 289 -5.05 6.57 -2.00
C MET A 289 -6.50 6.10 -1.77
N THR A 290 -7.51 6.73 -2.36
CA THR A 290 -8.92 6.33 -2.20
C THR A 290 -9.42 5.68 -3.48
N PRO A 291 -9.59 4.34 -3.54
CA PRO A 291 -10.07 3.69 -4.74
C PRO A 291 -11.50 4.11 -5.08
N SER A 292 -11.82 4.16 -6.37
CA SER A 292 -13.20 4.32 -6.83
C SER A 292 -13.92 2.98 -6.77
N PHE A 293 -15.11 2.96 -6.18
CA PHE A 293 -15.95 1.77 -6.05
C PHE A 293 -17.24 1.92 -6.86
N SER A 294 -17.66 0.83 -7.51
CA SER A 294 -18.95 0.71 -8.21
C SER A 294 -19.58 -0.63 -7.88
N GLY A 295 -20.89 -0.67 -7.66
CA GLY A 295 -21.62 -1.86 -7.23
C GLY A 295 -22.52 -1.62 -6.03
N SER A 296 -22.86 -2.69 -5.32
CA SER A 296 -23.83 -2.68 -4.22
C SER A 296 -23.45 -3.69 -3.13
N VAL A 297 -24.07 -3.59 -1.96
CA VAL A 297 -23.85 -4.55 -0.88
C VAL A 297 -24.30 -5.98 -1.25
N SER A 298 -25.38 -6.11 -2.05
CA SER A 298 -25.92 -7.42 -2.45
C SER A 298 -25.11 -8.08 -3.56
N ASP A 299 -24.63 -7.28 -4.52
CA ASP A 299 -23.93 -7.80 -5.71
C ASP A 299 -22.40 -7.82 -5.54
N GLY A 300 -21.90 -7.13 -4.51
CA GLY A 300 -20.48 -6.84 -4.34
C GLY A 300 -20.06 -5.59 -5.12
N TYR A 301 -18.76 -5.28 -5.03
CA TYR A 301 -18.18 -4.11 -5.66
C TYR A 301 -17.06 -4.47 -6.62
N THR A 302 -16.94 -3.70 -7.70
CA THR A 302 -15.67 -3.52 -8.42
C THR A 302 -15.01 -2.25 -7.93
N ALA A 303 -13.69 -2.28 -7.72
CA ALA A 303 -12.92 -1.14 -7.28
C ALA A 303 -11.68 -0.93 -8.14
N SER A 304 -11.26 0.32 -8.32
CA SER A 304 -10.04 0.65 -9.05
C SER A 304 -9.26 1.81 -8.43
N ALA A 305 -7.93 1.72 -8.43
CA ALA A 305 -7.04 2.83 -8.06
C ALA A 305 -5.79 2.84 -8.94
N THR A 306 -5.20 4.02 -9.12
CA THR A 306 -3.87 4.18 -9.72
C THR A 306 -2.86 4.38 -8.61
N ILE A 307 -1.79 3.60 -8.62
CA ILE A 307 -0.65 3.72 -7.70
C ILE A 307 0.50 4.35 -8.48
N GLY A 308 0.91 5.55 -8.10
CA GLY A 308 2.06 6.21 -8.69
C GLY A 308 3.32 6.01 -7.86
N ILE A 309 4.41 5.63 -8.51
CA ILE A 309 5.76 5.66 -7.92
C ILE A 309 6.68 6.51 -8.79
N ALA A 310 7.64 7.19 -8.18
CA ALA A 310 8.64 7.97 -8.92
C ALA A 310 9.84 7.07 -9.26
N ARG A 311 10.05 6.74 -10.55
CA ARG A 311 11.13 5.86 -11.01
C ARG A 311 12.06 6.46 -12.05
#